data_AF-A0A9J7AU03-F1
#
_entry.id   AF-A0A9J7AU03-F1
#
_cell.length_a   1.000
_cell.length_b   1.000
_cell.length_c   1.000
_cell.angle_alpha   90.00
_cell.angle_beta   90.00
_cell.angle_gamma   90.00
#
_symmetry.space_group_name_H-M   'P 1'
#
loop_
_entity.id
_entity.type
_entity.pdbx_description
1 polymer ?
#
loop_
_entity_poly.entity_id
_entity_poly.type
_entity_poly.pdbx_seq_one_letter_code
_entity_poly.pdbx_strand_id
1 'polypeptide(L)'
;MTSHNPMDDRVAAIIEPGFLFSGSVAADPVPPVPDEIAGIYRIERPARPDSPLVIASPHSGRDYPSDLIEATRLGPLDLRSSEDAFMEEVLEGAADAGAPLLSALFPRVYVDVNREPYELDPDMYSDPLPPGAVTDSIRISAGLGTIARVVANSEPVYGRKLTVAEAEDRIRRCYAPYHRALQRLIAEAMERFGFCLLIDGHSMPSSAVRHMRSERRPVDIVLGDSHGVTAAPRFIERAENFFRARHYTVRRNSPYAGGFVTRHYGRPALGVHVLQIEINRALYMDERRIEPRGGIEPLKRHMRALMAALTETALQFAANGAGGVRDAAE
;
A
#
# COMPACT_ATOMS: atom_id res chain seq x y z
N MET A 1 16.49 -12.23 28.89
CA MET A 1 16.30 -10.77 28.85
C MET A 1 16.47 -10.37 27.40
N THR A 2 15.37 -10.34 26.65
CA THR A 2 15.37 -9.85 25.26
C THR A 2 15.67 -8.35 25.31
N SER A 3 16.70 -7.91 24.61
CA SER A 3 17.05 -6.49 24.50
C SER A 3 15.88 -5.75 23.85
N HIS A 4 15.14 -4.98 24.63
CA HIS A 4 14.09 -4.11 24.13
C HIS A 4 14.74 -3.05 23.24
N ASN A 5 14.40 -3.05 21.95
CA ASN A 5 14.95 -2.12 20.98
C ASN A 5 14.19 -0.80 21.09
N PRO A 6 14.84 0.34 21.39
CA PRO A 6 14.18 1.65 21.46
C PRO A 6 13.45 2.03 20.17
N MET A 7 13.81 1.38 19.06
CA MET A 7 13.13 1.56 17.79
C MET A 7 11.82 0.80 17.68
N ASP A 8 11.68 -0.34 18.36
CA ASP A 8 10.40 -1.03 18.45
C ASP A 8 9.38 -0.10 19.13
N ASP A 9 9.79 0.70 20.13
CA ASP A 9 8.91 1.70 20.77
C ASP A 9 8.58 2.89 19.86
N ARG A 10 9.52 3.34 19.03
CA ARG A 10 9.30 4.45 18.08
C ARG A 10 8.42 4.02 16.90
N VAL A 11 8.67 2.84 16.36
CA VAL A 11 7.82 2.22 15.33
C VAL A 11 6.45 1.90 15.93
N ALA A 12 6.41 1.42 17.18
CA ALA A 12 5.17 1.22 17.92
C ALA A 12 4.36 2.50 18.09
N ALA A 13 5.01 3.63 18.37
CA ALA A 13 4.32 4.92 18.48
C ALA A 13 3.78 5.45 17.13
N ILE A 14 4.27 4.92 16.00
CA ILE A 14 3.90 5.31 14.64
C ILE A 14 2.82 4.36 14.08
N ILE A 15 3.03 3.06 14.23
CA ILE A 15 2.10 1.98 13.89
C ILE A 15 1.93 1.14 15.15
N GLU A 16 0.82 1.33 15.87
CA GLU A 16 0.62 0.67 17.16
C GLU A 16 0.74 -0.86 17.05
N PRO A 17 1.74 -1.51 17.71
CA PRO A 17 1.98 -2.94 17.59
C PRO A 17 0.94 -3.75 18.37
N GLY A 18 0.09 -3.11 19.18
CA GLY A 18 -1.02 -3.77 19.86
C GLY A 18 -2.21 -4.04 18.94
N PHE A 19 -2.39 -3.22 17.90
CA PHE A 19 -3.65 -3.13 17.15
C PHE A 19 -4.10 -4.46 16.53
N LEU A 20 -3.17 -5.26 15.97
CA LEU A 20 -3.48 -6.59 15.44
C LEU A 20 -3.17 -7.73 16.43
N PHE A 21 -2.35 -7.49 17.46
CA PHE A 21 -1.76 -8.55 18.27
C PHE A 21 -2.53 -8.84 19.56
N SER A 22 -3.39 -7.91 20.04
CA SER A 22 -4.20 -8.15 21.24
C SER A 22 -5.41 -9.06 20.99
N GLY A 23 -5.67 -9.44 19.74
CA GLY A 23 -6.76 -10.35 19.36
C GLY A 23 -8.17 -9.78 19.59
N SER A 24 -8.27 -8.54 20.07
CA SER A 24 -9.52 -7.84 20.34
C SER A 24 -9.35 -6.37 20.00
N VAL A 25 -9.80 -5.98 18.80
CA VAL A 25 -9.95 -4.56 18.42
C VAL A 25 -10.86 -3.82 19.44
N ALA A 26 -11.75 -4.54 20.11
CA ALA A 26 -12.63 -4.00 21.15
C ALA A 26 -11.91 -3.65 22.47
N ALA A 27 -10.73 -4.22 22.74
CA ALA A 27 -9.97 -3.93 23.96
C ALA A 27 -9.10 -2.67 23.81
N ASP A 28 -8.60 -2.41 22.59
CA ASP A 28 -7.72 -1.28 22.27
C ASP A 28 -8.29 -0.48 21.07
N PRO A 29 -9.27 0.41 21.29
CA PRO A 29 -9.93 1.12 20.19
C PRO A 29 -8.97 2.09 19.50
N VAL A 30 -8.85 1.98 18.17
CA VAL A 30 -8.07 2.94 17.39
C VAL A 30 -8.71 4.33 17.50
N PRO A 31 -7.95 5.37 17.86
CA PRO A 31 -8.47 6.73 17.94
C PRO A 31 -9.17 7.16 16.64
N PRO A 32 -10.22 7.98 16.73
CA PRO A 32 -10.85 8.52 15.53
C PRO A 32 -9.82 9.33 14.73
N VAL A 33 -9.84 9.15 13.41
CA VAL A 33 -9.06 9.95 12.47
C VAL A 33 -10.01 10.82 11.63
N PRO A 34 -9.58 12.02 11.21
CA PRO A 34 -10.34 12.78 10.22
C PRO A 34 -10.33 12.04 8.87
N ASP A 35 -11.34 12.28 8.03
CA ASP A 35 -11.39 11.69 6.69
C ASP A 35 -10.41 12.36 5.72
N GLU A 36 -9.89 13.54 6.05
CA GLU A 36 -8.85 14.19 5.28
C GLU A 36 -7.88 14.92 6.19
N ILE A 37 -6.59 14.80 5.87
CA ILE A 37 -5.56 15.72 6.32
C ILE A 37 -4.94 16.31 5.06
N ALA A 38 -5.12 17.61 4.85
CA ALA A 38 -4.68 18.30 3.63
C ALA A 38 -3.20 18.03 3.32
N GLY A 39 -2.92 17.65 2.07
CA GLY A 39 -1.57 17.28 1.61
C GLY A 39 -1.02 15.97 2.16
N ILE A 40 -1.76 15.26 3.03
CA ILE A 40 -1.31 14.00 3.65
C ILE A 40 -2.11 12.80 3.12
N TYR A 41 -3.40 12.73 3.40
CA TYR A 41 -4.27 11.66 2.90
C TYR A 41 -5.71 12.12 2.76
N ARG A 42 -6.49 11.35 1.98
CA ARG A 42 -7.94 11.43 1.90
C ARG A 42 -8.57 10.05 2.04
N ILE A 43 -9.70 9.97 2.73
CA ILE A 43 -10.56 8.80 2.85
C ILE A 43 -11.87 9.10 2.12
N GLU A 44 -12.15 8.37 1.06
CA GLU A 44 -13.48 8.35 0.45
C GLU A 44 -14.30 7.24 1.12
N ARG A 45 -15.31 7.63 1.91
CA ARG A 45 -16.17 6.68 2.62
C ARG A 45 -17.39 6.28 1.80
N PRO A 46 -17.81 5.00 1.87
CA PRO A 46 -19.06 4.56 1.28
C PRO A 46 -20.25 5.14 2.06
N ALA A 47 -21.31 5.54 1.35
CA ALA A 47 -22.58 5.93 1.99
C ALA A 47 -23.19 4.78 2.82
N ARG A 48 -22.91 3.53 2.42
CA ARG A 48 -23.27 2.31 3.13
C ARG A 48 -22.05 1.39 3.18
N PRO A 49 -21.38 1.23 4.34
CA PRO A 49 -20.18 0.40 4.42
C PRO A 49 -20.51 -1.10 4.46
N ASP A 50 -21.11 -1.67 3.42
CA ASP A 50 -21.59 -3.06 3.38
C ASP A 50 -20.55 -4.07 2.85
N SER A 51 -19.29 -3.64 2.67
CA SER A 51 -18.17 -4.49 2.29
C SER A 51 -17.12 -4.59 3.41
N PRO A 52 -16.53 -5.78 3.65
CA PRO A 52 -15.38 -5.94 4.54
C PRO A 52 -14.06 -5.55 3.88
N LEU A 53 -14.09 -4.98 2.67
CA LEU A 53 -12.89 -4.51 1.99
C LEU A 53 -12.46 -3.16 2.54
N VAL A 54 -11.14 -2.94 2.56
CA VAL A 54 -10.51 -1.63 2.67
C VAL A 54 -9.61 -1.47 1.45
N ILE A 55 -9.68 -0.33 0.75
CA ILE A 55 -8.84 -0.08 -0.43
C ILE A 55 -7.81 1.00 -0.07
N ALA A 56 -6.55 0.77 -0.43
CA ALA A 56 -5.47 1.73 -0.22
C ALA A 56 -4.75 2.06 -1.53
N SER A 57 -4.46 3.34 -1.73
CA SER A 57 -3.63 3.89 -2.81
C SER A 57 -2.49 4.70 -2.18
N PRO A 58 -1.40 4.04 -1.77
CA PRO A 58 -0.32 4.69 -1.01
C PRO A 58 0.58 5.58 -1.86
N HIS A 59 0.56 5.45 -3.19
CA HIS A 59 1.59 6.02 -4.08
C HIS A 59 1.05 6.91 -5.20
N SER A 60 -0.24 7.25 -5.18
CA SER A 60 -0.89 8.16 -6.15
C SER A 60 -0.66 9.65 -5.88
N GLY A 61 -0.12 9.98 -4.70
CA GLY A 61 0.05 11.36 -4.25
C GLY A 61 0.95 12.20 -5.15
N ARG A 62 0.53 13.45 -5.37
CA ARG A 62 1.18 14.43 -6.25
C ARG A 62 1.23 15.84 -5.64
N ASP A 63 0.98 15.97 -4.34
CA ASP A 63 1.12 17.22 -3.59
C ASP A 63 2.57 17.33 -3.10
N TYR A 64 3.43 17.94 -3.91
CA TYR A 64 4.86 18.09 -3.63
C TYR A 64 5.11 19.17 -2.57
N PRO A 65 5.61 18.80 -1.37
CA PRO A 65 5.88 19.78 -0.31
C PRO A 65 6.99 20.76 -0.70
N SER A 66 6.92 22.00 -0.23
CA SER A 66 7.90 23.05 -0.60
C SER A 66 9.33 22.68 -0.20
N ASP A 67 9.53 22.02 0.94
CA ASP A 67 10.85 21.59 1.40
C ASP A 67 11.46 20.51 0.50
N LEU A 68 10.64 19.68 -0.19
CA LEU A 68 11.12 18.79 -1.23
C LEU A 68 11.55 19.56 -2.48
N ILE A 69 10.72 20.51 -2.93
CA ILE A 69 10.99 21.31 -4.12
C ILE A 69 12.26 22.17 -3.94
N GLU A 70 12.49 22.70 -2.75
CA GLU A 70 13.69 23.46 -2.42
C GLU A 70 14.95 22.58 -2.31
N ALA A 71 14.80 21.34 -1.83
CA ALA A 71 15.94 20.42 -1.62
C ALA A 71 16.31 19.59 -2.84
N THR A 72 15.40 19.45 -3.82
CA THR A 72 15.59 18.57 -4.98
C THR A 72 16.45 19.21 -6.08
N ARG A 73 17.15 18.37 -6.84
CA ARG A 73 17.84 18.75 -8.08
C ARG A 73 17.10 18.32 -9.36
N LEU A 74 15.97 17.62 -9.19
CA LEU A 74 15.22 17.01 -10.27
C LEU A 74 14.22 18.01 -10.88
N GLY A 75 13.96 17.84 -12.18
CA GLY A 75 12.85 18.54 -12.82
C GLY A 75 11.50 18.00 -12.32
N PRO A 76 10.40 18.76 -12.49
CA PRO A 76 9.07 18.32 -12.06
C PRO A 76 8.69 16.95 -12.61
N LEU A 77 8.96 16.66 -13.87
CA LEU A 77 8.58 15.38 -14.49
C LEU A 77 9.36 14.18 -13.91
N ASP A 78 10.64 14.36 -13.58
CA ASP A 78 11.49 13.30 -13.04
C ASP A 78 11.10 12.91 -11.61
N LEU A 79 10.68 13.89 -10.80
CA LEU A 79 10.11 13.64 -9.47
C LEU A 79 8.87 12.74 -9.55
N ARG A 80 8.01 13.03 -10.53
CA ARG A 80 6.77 12.29 -10.78
C ARG A 80 7.00 10.88 -11.32
N SER A 81 8.20 10.54 -11.80
CA SER A 81 8.49 9.22 -12.38
C SER A 81 8.27 8.05 -11.40
N SER A 82 8.34 8.33 -10.11
CA SER A 82 8.10 7.36 -9.04
C SER A 82 6.60 7.18 -8.71
N GLU A 83 5.75 8.14 -9.05
CA GLU A 83 4.30 8.09 -8.77
C GLU A 83 3.66 6.85 -9.35
N ASP A 84 2.72 6.27 -8.61
CA ASP A 84 1.69 5.41 -9.18
C ASP A 84 0.57 6.31 -9.72
N ALA A 85 0.93 7.14 -10.71
CA ALA A 85 0.08 8.23 -11.18
C ALA A 85 -1.30 7.70 -11.62
N PHE A 86 -2.35 8.43 -11.25
CA PHE A 86 -3.76 8.13 -11.55
C PHE A 86 -4.29 6.83 -10.93
N MET A 87 -3.54 6.17 -10.03
CA MET A 87 -4.00 4.95 -9.39
C MET A 87 -5.21 5.19 -8.47
N GLU A 88 -5.29 6.37 -7.84
CA GLU A 88 -6.47 6.83 -7.13
C GLU A 88 -7.70 6.88 -8.06
N GLU A 89 -7.53 7.41 -9.28
CA GLU A 89 -8.60 7.44 -10.28
C GLU A 89 -8.98 6.04 -10.74
N VAL A 90 -8.02 5.12 -10.89
CA VAL A 90 -8.33 3.72 -11.23
C VAL A 90 -9.09 2.99 -10.12
N LEU A 91 -8.93 3.40 -8.86
CA LEU A 91 -9.58 2.82 -7.69
C LEU A 91 -10.89 3.53 -7.30
N GLU A 92 -11.22 4.66 -7.94
CA GLU A 92 -12.51 5.33 -7.76
C GLU A 92 -13.67 4.35 -7.96
N GLY A 93 -14.73 4.53 -7.17
CA GLY A 93 -15.87 3.60 -7.13
C GLY A 93 -15.72 2.48 -6.09
N ALA A 94 -14.65 2.47 -5.29
CA ALA A 94 -14.59 1.68 -4.07
C ALA A 94 -15.75 1.99 -3.11
N ALA A 95 -16.05 3.27 -2.90
CA ALA A 95 -17.15 3.73 -2.06
C ALA A 95 -18.53 3.26 -2.59
N ASP A 96 -18.71 3.26 -3.91
CA ASP A 96 -19.89 2.69 -4.58
C ASP A 96 -20.01 1.17 -4.38
N ALA A 97 -18.89 0.48 -4.16
CA ALA A 97 -18.80 -0.94 -3.85
C ALA A 97 -18.84 -1.23 -2.33
N GLY A 98 -19.14 -0.22 -1.51
CA GLY A 98 -19.31 -0.38 -0.07
C GLY A 98 -18.02 -0.37 0.75
N ALA A 99 -16.86 -0.07 0.12
CA ALA A 99 -15.55 -0.09 0.75
C ALA A 99 -14.93 1.32 0.81
N PRO A 100 -14.25 1.71 1.90
CA PRO A 100 -13.50 2.95 1.94
C PRO A 100 -12.25 2.89 1.05
N LEU A 101 -11.89 4.02 0.43
CA LEU A 101 -10.62 4.23 -0.28
C LEU A 101 -9.76 5.24 0.47
N LEU A 102 -8.58 4.81 0.92
CA LEU A 102 -7.55 5.66 1.50
C LEU A 102 -6.49 5.97 0.44
N SER A 103 -6.27 7.25 0.14
CA SER A 103 -5.24 7.71 -0.80
C SER A 103 -4.24 8.61 -0.10
N ALA A 104 -2.94 8.36 -0.29
CA ALA A 104 -1.90 9.31 0.08
C ALA A 104 -1.90 10.49 -0.91
N LEU A 105 -1.71 11.71 -0.40
CA LEU A 105 -1.69 12.93 -1.22
C LEU A 105 -0.28 13.42 -1.52
N PHE A 106 0.68 13.15 -0.63
CA PHE A 106 2.10 13.43 -0.85
C PHE A 106 2.77 12.35 -1.72
N PRO A 107 3.83 12.70 -2.48
CA PRO A 107 4.48 11.74 -3.37
C PRO A 107 5.37 10.77 -2.58
N ARG A 108 5.39 9.51 -3.02
CA ARG A 108 6.20 8.45 -2.37
C ARG A 108 7.70 8.76 -2.29
N VAL A 109 8.22 9.60 -3.19
CA VAL A 109 9.62 10.04 -3.19
C VAL A 109 9.96 10.87 -1.96
N TYR A 110 8.95 11.57 -1.40
CA TYR A 110 9.08 12.34 -0.17
C TYR A 110 9.12 11.43 1.05
N VAL A 111 8.12 10.54 1.15
CA VAL A 111 7.96 9.49 2.16
C VAL A 111 7.19 8.33 1.53
N ASP A 112 7.72 7.10 1.59
CA ASP A 112 7.06 5.90 1.09
C ASP A 112 6.36 5.16 2.24
N VAL A 113 5.03 5.28 2.32
CA VAL A 113 4.19 4.58 3.32
C VAL A 113 4.03 3.07 3.06
N ASN A 114 4.63 2.55 2.00
CA ASN A 114 4.76 1.12 1.74
C ASN A 114 6.20 0.62 1.96
N ARG A 115 6.91 1.29 2.88
CA ARG A 115 8.21 0.89 3.45
C ARG A 115 8.12 0.79 4.96
N GLU A 116 9.11 0.13 5.55
CA GLU A 116 9.35 0.22 7.00
C GLU A 116 9.62 1.71 7.33
N PRO A 117 9.02 2.32 8.39
CA PRO A 117 9.19 3.74 8.72
C PRO A 117 10.63 4.28 8.79
N TYR A 118 11.60 3.47 9.20
CA TYR A 118 13.01 3.86 9.34
C TYR A 118 13.96 2.95 8.56
N GLU A 119 13.52 2.46 7.40
CA GLU A 119 14.40 1.95 6.35
C GLU A 119 15.08 3.13 5.64
N LEU A 120 16.16 3.65 6.24
CA LEU A 120 16.84 4.88 5.83
C LEU A 120 18.29 4.61 5.40
N ASP A 121 18.70 5.23 4.29
CA ASP A 121 20.06 5.15 3.76
C ASP A 121 20.98 6.12 4.53
N PRO A 122 22.00 5.63 5.28
CA PRO A 122 22.90 6.48 6.06
C PRO A 122 23.61 7.56 5.24
N ASP A 123 23.88 7.32 3.96
CA ASP A 123 24.63 8.25 3.11
C ASP A 123 23.82 9.49 2.75
N MET A 124 22.50 9.44 2.91
CA MET A 124 21.61 10.59 2.68
C MET A 124 21.66 11.64 3.79
N TYR A 125 22.20 11.31 4.97
CA TYR A 125 22.08 12.15 6.16
C TYR A 125 23.39 12.80 6.58
N SER A 126 23.29 14.03 7.12
CA SER A 126 24.41 14.78 7.71
C SER A 126 24.78 14.30 9.10
N ASP A 127 23.81 13.72 9.81
CA ASP A 127 23.92 13.28 11.20
C ASP A 127 23.70 11.77 11.29
N PRO A 128 24.23 11.09 12.33
CA PRO A 128 24.02 9.67 12.53
C PRO A 128 22.53 9.32 12.66
N LEU A 129 22.13 8.24 12.00
CA LEU A 129 20.77 7.70 12.10
C LEU A 129 20.46 7.21 13.53
N PRO A 130 19.17 7.23 13.94
CA PRO A 130 18.78 6.71 15.25
C PRO A 130 19.12 5.22 15.38
N PRO A 131 19.53 4.75 16.57
CA PRO A 131 19.75 3.33 16.81
C PRO A 131 18.55 2.48 16.41
N GLY A 132 18.79 1.36 15.72
CA GLY A 132 17.74 0.45 15.27
C GLY A 132 17.08 0.81 13.94
N ALA A 133 17.48 1.92 13.29
CA ALA A 133 17.12 2.15 11.89
C ALA A 133 17.61 1.00 10.99
N VAL A 134 16.80 0.62 10.01
CA VAL A 134 17.18 -0.41 9.03
C VAL A 134 18.02 0.27 7.95
N THR A 135 19.34 0.07 8.03
CA THR A 135 20.31 0.75 7.16
C THR A 135 20.90 -0.13 6.08
N ASP A 136 20.68 -1.44 6.13
CA ASP A 136 21.22 -2.40 5.18
C ASP A 136 20.09 -3.29 4.65
N SER A 137 19.64 -2.97 3.44
CA SER A 137 18.65 -3.76 2.71
C SER A 137 18.88 -3.63 1.21
N ILE A 138 18.34 -4.58 0.44
CA ILE A 138 18.34 -4.53 -1.04
C ILE A 138 17.70 -3.22 -1.53
N ARG A 139 16.71 -2.69 -0.79
CA ARG A 139 16.01 -1.46 -1.15
C ARG A 139 16.86 -0.23 -0.87
N ILE A 140 17.58 -0.19 0.25
CA ILE A 140 18.57 0.85 0.54
C ILE A 140 19.67 0.86 -0.52
N SER A 141 20.19 -0.32 -0.87
CA SER A 141 21.20 -0.46 -1.92
C SER A 141 20.71 0.07 -3.27
N ALA A 142 19.42 -0.09 -3.57
CA ALA A 142 18.76 0.45 -4.76
C ALA A 142 18.35 1.94 -4.63
N GLY A 143 18.54 2.57 -3.46
CA GLY A 143 18.17 3.96 -3.17
C GLY A 143 16.67 4.20 -2.96
N LEU A 144 15.91 3.15 -2.60
CA LEU A 144 14.45 3.12 -2.50
C LEU A 144 13.94 2.83 -1.07
N GLY A 145 14.60 3.43 -0.07
CA GLY A 145 14.16 3.42 1.33
C GLY A 145 12.89 4.25 1.58
N THR A 146 12.53 4.46 2.84
CA THR A 146 11.35 5.25 3.24
C THR A 146 11.41 6.68 2.72
N ILE A 147 12.62 7.25 2.65
CA ILE A 147 12.89 8.49 1.95
C ILE A 147 13.82 8.13 0.80
N ALA A 148 13.35 8.37 -0.43
CA ALA A 148 14.04 7.88 -1.62
C ALA A 148 15.34 8.67 -1.88
N ARG A 149 16.47 7.96 -2.06
CA ARG A 149 17.73 8.57 -2.49
C ARG A 149 17.68 8.93 -3.97
N VAL A 150 17.04 8.07 -4.76
CA VAL A 150 16.96 8.17 -6.22
C VAL A 150 15.55 7.95 -6.74
N VAL A 151 15.27 8.47 -7.94
CA VAL A 151 14.06 8.14 -8.73
C VAL A 151 14.40 7.17 -9.87
N ALA A 152 13.51 7.03 -10.86
CA ALA A 152 13.80 6.28 -12.08
C ALA A 152 15.15 6.68 -12.68
N ASN A 153 15.83 5.72 -13.32
CA ASN A 153 17.19 5.87 -13.88
C ASN A 153 18.31 6.18 -12.86
N SER A 154 18.07 5.98 -11.56
CA SER A 154 19.06 6.18 -10.49
C SER A 154 19.52 7.64 -10.32
N GLU A 155 18.68 8.60 -10.70
CA GLU A 155 18.99 10.02 -10.53
C GLU A 155 18.79 10.45 -9.06
N PRO A 156 19.79 11.10 -8.43
CA PRO A 156 19.68 11.55 -7.04
C PRO A 156 18.58 12.58 -6.86
N VAL A 157 17.71 12.37 -5.87
CA VAL A 157 16.61 13.29 -5.55
C VAL A 157 17.15 14.62 -5.03
N TYR A 158 18.10 14.58 -4.10
CA TYR A 158 18.49 15.76 -3.32
C TYR A 158 19.77 16.43 -3.81
N GLY A 159 19.80 17.77 -3.72
CA GLY A 159 20.99 18.60 -3.95
C GLY A 159 22.00 18.54 -2.82
N ARG A 160 21.55 18.19 -1.61
CA ARG A 160 22.31 18.14 -0.35
C ARG A 160 21.94 16.90 0.46
N LYS A 161 22.71 16.63 1.51
CA LYS A 161 22.27 15.71 2.57
C LYS A 161 21.10 16.31 3.35
N LEU A 162 20.22 15.44 3.82
CA LEU A 162 19.16 15.79 4.77
C LEU A 162 19.70 15.69 6.20
N THR A 163 19.05 16.33 7.14
CA THR A 163 19.24 16.06 8.57
C THR A 163 18.32 14.93 8.99
N VAL A 164 18.66 14.23 10.08
CA VAL A 164 17.77 13.20 10.65
C VAL A 164 16.46 13.82 11.15
N ALA A 165 16.50 15.05 11.66
CA ALA A 165 15.32 15.78 12.10
C ALA A 165 14.32 16.03 10.94
N GLU A 166 14.82 16.30 9.73
CA GLU A 166 13.97 16.40 8.53
C GLU A 166 13.26 15.07 8.24
N ALA A 167 13.97 13.94 8.31
CA ALA A 167 13.35 12.63 8.13
C ALA A 167 12.31 12.31 9.20
N GLU A 168 12.64 12.52 10.48
CA GLU A 168 11.72 12.28 11.59
C GLU A 168 10.45 13.14 11.47
N ASP A 169 10.60 14.40 11.09
CA ASP A 169 9.47 15.30 10.87
C ASP A 169 8.57 14.83 9.71
N ARG A 170 9.17 14.38 8.60
CA ARG A 170 8.45 13.80 7.47
C ARG A 170 7.68 12.54 7.86
N ILE A 171 8.33 11.61 8.56
CA ILE A 171 7.70 10.38 9.05
C ILE A 171 6.54 10.71 9.99
N ARG A 172 6.74 11.65 10.92
CA ARG A 172 5.71 12.08 11.88
C ARG A 172 4.51 12.76 11.20
N ARG A 173 4.74 13.59 10.18
CA ARG A 173 3.66 14.36 9.49
C ARG A 173 2.93 13.56 8.43
N CYS A 174 3.61 12.64 7.75
CA CYS A 174 3.08 11.95 6.58
C CYS A 174 2.82 10.46 6.87
N TYR A 175 3.85 9.75 7.33
CA TYR A 175 3.80 8.30 7.53
C TYR A 175 2.84 7.92 8.65
N ALA A 176 3.02 8.50 9.84
CA ALA A 176 2.22 8.14 11.02
C ALA A 176 0.72 8.40 10.81
N PRO A 177 0.27 9.57 10.30
CA PRO A 177 -1.16 9.82 10.12
C PRO A 177 -1.78 8.91 9.05
N TYR A 178 -1.07 8.61 7.96
CA TYR A 178 -1.54 7.66 6.95
C TYR A 178 -1.76 6.27 7.54
N HIS A 179 -0.79 5.75 8.31
CA HIS A 179 -0.93 4.42 8.90
C HIS A 179 -1.98 4.35 10.01
N ARG A 180 -2.15 5.42 10.81
CA ARG A 180 -3.28 5.49 11.76
C ARG A 180 -4.63 5.45 11.05
N ALA A 181 -4.75 6.14 9.91
CA ALA A 181 -5.96 6.06 9.10
C ALA A 181 -6.19 4.66 8.55
N LEU A 182 -5.15 4.00 8.02
CA LEU A 182 -5.26 2.62 7.54
C LEU A 182 -5.64 1.65 8.67
N GLN A 183 -5.00 1.76 9.83
CA GLN A 183 -5.33 0.98 11.02
C GLN A 183 -6.79 1.19 11.43
N ARG A 184 -7.27 2.43 11.42
CA ARG A 184 -8.66 2.74 11.76
C ARG A 184 -9.64 2.11 10.76
N LEU A 185 -9.37 2.15 9.47
CA LEU A 185 -10.23 1.54 8.45
C LEU A 185 -10.25 0.01 8.58
N ILE A 186 -9.10 -0.62 8.86
CA ILE A 186 -9.03 -2.05 9.16
C ILE A 186 -9.84 -2.37 10.42
N ALA A 187 -9.73 -1.55 11.47
CA ALA A 187 -10.46 -1.71 12.72
C ALA A 187 -11.97 -1.70 12.49
N GLU A 188 -12.46 -0.71 11.74
CA GLU A 188 -13.87 -0.55 11.41
C GLU A 188 -14.42 -1.75 10.62
N ALA A 189 -13.64 -2.29 9.67
CA ALA A 189 -14.01 -3.50 8.95
C ALA A 189 -14.05 -4.72 9.89
N MET A 190 -13.04 -4.89 10.73
CA MET A 190 -12.97 -5.98 11.72
C MET A 190 -14.12 -5.91 12.75
N GLU A 191 -14.42 -4.73 13.29
CA GLU A 191 -15.53 -4.51 14.23
C GLU A 191 -16.88 -4.85 13.60
N ARG A 192 -17.08 -4.48 12.33
CA ARG A 192 -18.36 -4.65 11.66
C ARG A 192 -18.58 -6.06 11.10
N PHE A 193 -17.53 -6.70 10.60
CA PHE A 193 -17.64 -7.95 9.85
C PHE A 193 -16.91 -9.13 10.50
N GLY A 194 -16.13 -8.89 11.57
CA GLY A 194 -15.22 -9.89 12.14
C GLY A 194 -14.04 -10.23 11.21
N PHE A 195 -13.86 -9.46 10.13
CA PHE A 195 -13.02 -9.80 9.00
C PHE A 195 -12.65 -8.54 8.19
N CYS A 196 -11.43 -8.48 7.67
CA CYS A 196 -10.98 -7.41 6.77
C CYS A 196 -10.19 -7.99 5.58
N LEU A 197 -10.54 -7.57 4.36
CA LEU A 197 -9.71 -7.78 3.16
C LEU A 197 -9.18 -6.44 2.66
N LEU A 198 -7.91 -6.14 2.96
CA LEU A 198 -7.23 -4.96 2.45
C LEU A 198 -6.72 -5.22 1.03
N ILE A 199 -7.08 -4.33 0.11
CA ILE A 199 -6.51 -4.26 -1.24
C ILE A 199 -5.50 -3.12 -1.28
N ASP A 200 -4.22 -3.48 -1.39
CA ASP A 200 -3.10 -2.56 -1.52
C ASP A 200 -2.86 -2.30 -3.02
N GLY A 201 -3.35 -1.18 -3.54
CA GLY A 201 -3.41 -0.88 -4.97
C GLY A 201 -2.23 -0.05 -5.46
N HIS A 202 -1.53 -0.56 -6.46
CA HIS A 202 -0.30 0.00 -7.03
C HIS A 202 -0.32 -0.07 -8.56
N SER A 203 0.62 0.67 -9.17
CA SER A 203 0.94 0.52 -10.58
C SER A 203 2.44 0.37 -10.81
N MET A 204 2.80 -0.48 -11.76
CA MET A 204 4.18 -0.79 -12.09
C MET A 204 4.58 -0.22 -13.46
N PRO A 205 5.83 0.24 -13.65
CA PRO A 205 6.32 0.64 -14.94
C PRO A 205 6.37 -0.56 -15.90
N SER A 206 6.01 -0.35 -17.17
CA SER A 206 6.01 -1.44 -18.16
C SER A 206 7.38 -2.09 -18.35
N SER A 207 8.45 -1.35 -18.08
CA SER A 207 9.84 -1.84 -18.12
C SER A 207 10.13 -2.93 -17.08
N ALA A 208 9.48 -2.91 -15.91
CA ALA A 208 9.72 -3.86 -14.82
C ALA A 208 9.34 -5.31 -15.19
N VAL A 209 8.39 -5.47 -16.11
CA VAL A 209 7.91 -6.78 -16.57
C VAL A 209 8.33 -7.11 -18.01
N ARG A 210 8.95 -6.16 -18.73
CA ARG A 210 9.37 -6.32 -20.13
C ARG A 210 10.35 -7.48 -20.37
N HIS A 211 11.21 -7.78 -19.39
CA HIS A 211 12.24 -8.81 -19.51
C HIS A 211 11.76 -10.22 -19.10
N MET A 212 10.49 -10.39 -18.76
CA MET A 212 9.88 -11.69 -18.47
C MET A 212 9.57 -12.44 -19.77
N ARG A 213 10.66 -12.86 -20.46
CA ARG A 213 10.72 -13.40 -21.82
C ARG A 213 9.88 -14.65 -22.09
N SER A 214 9.34 -15.30 -21.06
CA SER A 214 8.49 -16.49 -21.23
C SER A 214 7.09 -16.15 -21.74
N GLU A 215 6.66 -14.89 -21.61
CA GLU A 215 5.32 -14.48 -22.00
C GLU A 215 5.29 -13.90 -23.41
N ARG A 216 4.30 -14.34 -24.22
CA ARG A 216 4.05 -13.79 -25.57
C ARG A 216 3.49 -12.37 -25.53
N ARG A 217 2.98 -11.93 -24.37
CA ARG A 217 2.41 -10.60 -24.13
C ARG A 217 2.99 -10.01 -22.83
N PRO A 218 3.10 -8.68 -22.72
CA PRO A 218 3.46 -8.05 -21.44
C PRO A 218 2.52 -8.48 -20.32
N VAL A 219 3.06 -8.61 -19.10
CA VAL A 219 2.24 -8.85 -17.92
C VAL A 219 1.43 -7.59 -17.63
N ASP A 220 0.11 -7.74 -17.52
CA ASP A 220 -0.82 -6.64 -17.29
C ASP A 220 -1.03 -6.40 -15.79
N ILE A 221 -1.15 -7.49 -15.02
CA ILE A 221 -1.47 -7.46 -13.59
C ILE A 221 -0.50 -8.38 -12.83
N VAL A 222 0.03 -7.90 -11.70
CA VAL A 222 0.72 -8.76 -10.71
C VAL A 222 -0.06 -8.73 -9.40
N LEU A 223 -0.35 -9.92 -8.87
CA LEU A 223 -1.05 -10.11 -7.60
C LEU A 223 -0.05 -10.56 -6.54
N GLY A 224 0.03 -9.86 -5.42
CA GLY A 224 0.96 -10.15 -4.33
C GLY A 224 0.25 -10.49 -3.02
N ASP A 225 0.47 -11.69 -2.49
CA ASP A 225 -0.04 -12.15 -1.18
C ASP A 225 1.09 -12.71 -0.29
N SER A 226 2.31 -12.27 -0.56
CA SER A 226 3.55 -12.76 0.03
C SER A 226 3.67 -14.28 -0.02
N HIS A 227 3.34 -14.87 -1.18
CA HIS A 227 3.37 -16.32 -1.40
C HIS A 227 2.39 -17.08 -0.48
N GLY A 228 1.18 -16.53 -0.30
CA GLY A 228 0.11 -17.12 0.51
C GLY A 228 0.21 -16.83 2.01
N VAL A 229 1.14 -15.97 2.44
CA VAL A 229 1.31 -15.62 3.86
C VAL A 229 0.29 -14.57 4.31
N THR A 230 -0.10 -13.64 3.44
CA THR A 230 -0.90 -12.46 3.85
C THR A 230 -2.38 -12.60 3.55
N ALA A 231 -2.81 -13.62 2.80
CA ALA A 231 -4.22 -13.83 2.46
C ALA A 231 -4.55 -15.31 2.32
N ALA A 232 -5.81 -15.69 2.53
CA ALA A 232 -6.28 -17.03 2.22
C ALA A 232 -6.26 -17.25 0.69
N PRO A 233 -5.93 -18.47 0.20
CA PRO A 233 -5.75 -18.73 -1.23
C PRO A 233 -6.92 -18.30 -2.12
N ARG A 234 -8.15 -18.40 -1.61
CA ARG A 234 -9.36 -18.05 -2.36
C ARG A 234 -9.40 -16.59 -2.81
N PHE A 235 -8.76 -15.66 -2.10
CA PHE A 235 -8.77 -14.23 -2.46
C PHE A 235 -7.89 -13.96 -3.68
N ILE A 236 -6.66 -14.47 -3.68
CA ILE A 236 -5.76 -14.33 -4.84
C ILE A 236 -6.27 -15.14 -6.04
N GLU A 237 -6.90 -16.30 -5.81
CA GLU A 237 -7.55 -17.10 -6.86
C GLU A 237 -8.74 -16.37 -7.49
N ARG A 238 -9.62 -15.76 -6.67
CA ARG A 238 -10.75 -14.97 -7.15
C ARG A 238 -10.26 -13.80 -8.00
N ALA A 239 -9.25 -13.06 -7.55
CA ALA A 239 -8.69 -11.94 -8.29
C ALA A 239 -8.02 -12.39 -9.60
N GLU A 240 -7.20 -13.44 -9.57
CA GLU A 240 -6.53 -13.96 -10.76
C GLU A 240 -7.54 -14.40 -11.83
N ASN A 241 -8.54 -15.20 -11.43
CA ASN A 241 -9.58 -15.67 -12.34
C ASN A 241 -10.40 -14.51 -12.91
N PHE A 242 -10.71 -13.50 -12.09
CA PHE A 242 -11.45 -12.31 -12.51
C PHE A 242 -10.73 -11.56 -13.65
N PHE A 243 -9.42 -11.34 -13.51
CA PHE A 243 -8.62 -10.65 -14.51
C PHE A 243 -8.36 -11.51 -15.75
N ARG A 244 -8.06 -12.80 -15.59
CA ARG A 244 -7.88 -13.72 -16.73
C ARG A 244 -9.14 -13.87 -17.58
N ALA A 245 -10.32 -13.90 -16.95
CA ALA A 245 -11.60 -13.92 -17.65
C ALA A 245 -11.85 -12.66 -18.50
N ARG A 246 -11.11 -11.58 -18.23
CA ARG A 246 -11.10 -10.32 -19.00
C ARG A 246 -9.87 -10.18 -19.91
N HIS A 247 -9.18 -11.30 -20.16
CA HIS A 247 -8.03 -11.41 -21.06
C HIS A 247 -6.77 -10.65 -20.62
N TYR A 248 -6.67 -10.24 -19.36
CA TYR A 248 -5.43 -9.74 -18.80
C TYR A 248 -4.41 -10.88 -18.62
N THR A 249 -3.14 -10.56 -18.86
CA THR A 249 -2.00 -11.43 -18.51
C THR A 249 -1.65 -11.21 -17.04
N VAL A 250 -1.86 -12.25 -16.21
CA VAL A 250 -1.75 -12.14 -14.75
C VAL A 250 -0.63 -13.03 -14.21
N ARG A 251 0.21 -12.48 -13.32
CA ARG A 251 1.17 -13.26 -12.52
C ARG A 251 0.90 -13.11 -11.03
N ARG A 252 1.35 -14.10 -10.26
CA ARG A 252 1.36 -14.06 -8.80
C ARG A 252 2.79 -13.86 -8.30
N ASN A 253 2.94 -12.97 -7.32
CA ASN A 253 4.13 -12.78 -6.51
C ASN A 253 5.44 -12.52 -7.25
N SER A 254 5.40 -12.07 -8.51
CA SER A 254 6.60 -11.84 -9.31
C SER A 254 6.36 -10.76 -10.37
N PRO A 255 7.17 -9.68 -10.39
CA PRO A 255 8.30 -9.42 -9.50
C PRO A 255 7.86 -8.89 -8.13
N TYR A 256 6.58 -8.58 -7.95
CA TYR A 256 6.01 -7.98 -6.75
C TYR A 256 5.20 -9.01 -5.96
N ALA A 257 5.68 -9.37 -4.78
CA ALA A 257 5.00 -10.30 -3.86
C ALA A 257 4.21 -9.61 -2.75
N GLY A 258 4.30 -8.28 -2.64
CA GLY A 258 3.74 -7.53 -1.51
C GLY A 258 4.80 -6.67 -0.83
N GLY A 259 4.44 -5.42 -0.58
CA GLY A 259 5.23 -4.39 0.09
C GLY A 259 5.18 -4.50 1.61
N PHE A 260 5.53 -3.40 2.29
CA PHE A 260 5.45 -3.31 3.75
C PHE A 260 4.00 -3.43 4.22
N VAL A 261 3.06 -2.68 3.63
CA VAL A 261 1.63 -2.72 3.96
C VAL A 261 1.10 -4.15 3.86
N THR A 262 1.37 -4.84 2.74
CA THR A 262 0.94 -6.23 2.55
C THR A 262 1.44 -7.14 3.67
N ARG A 263 2.74 -7.09 3.97
CA ARG A 263 3.39 -7.99 4.94
C ARG A 263 3.11 -7.62 6.39
N HIS A 264 2.96 -6.33 6.68
CA HIS A 264 2.74 -5.81 8.01
C HIS A 264 1.30 -6.09 8.47
N TYR A 265 0.31 -5.73 7.65
CA TYR A 265 -1.10 -5.87 8.01
C TYR A 265 -1.65 -7.28 7.74
N GLY A 266 -1.04 -8.04 6.83
CA GLY A 266 -1.45 -9.42 6.52
C GLY A 266 -1.29 -10.34 7.72
N ARG A 267 -2.39 -10.61 8.42
CA ARG A 267 -2.49 -11.53 9.56
C ARG A 267 -3.74 -12.41 9.38
N PRO A 268 -3.75 -13.36 8.42
CA PRO A 268 -4.92 -14.21 8.16
C PRO A 268 -5.48 -14.93 9.39
N ALA A 269 -4.62 -15.36 10.32
CA ALA A 269 -5.03 -16.01 11.57
C ALA A 269 -5.84 -15.09 12.51
N LEU A 270 -5.74 -13.78 12.30
CA LEU A 270 -6.43 -12.73 13.06
C LEU A 270 -7.54 -12.08 12.22
N GLY A 271 -7.92 -12.66 11.08
CA GLY A 271 -9.00 -12.18 10.22
C GLY A 271 -8.64 -11.00 9.31
N VAL A 272 -7.38 -10.55 9.29
CA VAL A 272 -6.91 -9.49 8.38
C VAL A 272 -6.12 -10.09 7.23
N HIS A 273 -6.70 -10.03 6.04
CA HIS A 273 -6.08 -10.48 4.80
C HIS A 273 -5.65 -9.28 3.97
N VAL A 274 -4.52 -9.39 3.28
CA VAL A 274 -4.03 -8.33 2.40
C VAL A 274 -3.60 -8.91 1.05
N LEU A 275 -4.10 -8.30 -0.02
CA LEU A 275 -3.72 -8.57 -1.40
C LEU A 275 -3.19 -7.28 -2.04
N GLN A 276 -1.95 -7.32 -2.54
CA GLN A 276 -1.40 -6.27 -3.40
C GLN A 276 -1.83 -6.50 -4.85
N ILE A 277 -2.22 -5.43 -5.54
CA ILE A 277 -2.52 -5.45 -6.97
C ILE A 277 -1.66 -4.41 -7.66
N GLU A 278 -0.80 -4.86 -8.57
CA GLU A 278 0.06 -4.03 -9.41
C GLU A 278 -0.50 -4.00 -10.83
N ILE A 279 -0.85 -2.80 -11.32
CA ILE A 279 -1.35 -2.61 -12.68
C ILE A 279 -0.24 -2.05 -13.57
N ASN A 280 -0.03 -2.66 -14.73
CA ASN A 280 0.92 -2.14 -15.71
C ASN A 280 0.48 -0.76 -16.23
N ARG A 281 1.30 0.28 -16.02
CA ARG A 281 1.01 1.67 -16.41
C ARG A 281 0.72 1.84 -17.91
N ALA A 282 1.31 1.00 -18.77
CA ALA A 282 1.03 1.02 -20.21
C ALA A 282 -0.44 0.76 -20.57
N LEU A 283 -1.23 0.19 -19.65
CA LEU A 283 -2.66 -0.01 -19.84
C LEU A 283 -3.44 1.31 -19.85
N TYR A 284 -2.95 2.36 -19.18
CA TYR A 284 -3.78 3.52 -18.89
C TYR A 284 -3.08 4.89 -18.94
N MET A 285 -1.77 4.95 -19.13
CA MET A 285 -1.04 6.22 -19.23
C MET A 285 0.12 6.19 -20.23
N ASP A 286 0.52 7.38 -20.68
CA ASP A 286 1.85 7.60 -21.25
C ASP A 286 2.86 7.73 -20.10
N GLU A 287 3.71 6.72 -19.92
CA GLU A 287 4.68 6.70 -18.81
C GLU A 287 5.75 7.79 -18.91
N ARG A 288 6.08 8.26 -20.12
CA ARG A 288 7.13 9.29 -20.29
C ARG A 288 6.59 10.67 -20.01
N ARG A 289 5.34 10.94 -20.41
CA ARG A 289 4.70 12.24 -20.23
C ARG A 289 3.90 12.34 -18.94
N ILE A 290 3.61 11.20 -18.31
CA ILE A 290 2.73 11.06 -17.14
C ILE A 290 1.37 11.71 -17.43
N GLU A 291 0.80 11.30 -18.56
CA GLU A 291 -0.50 11.74 -19.06
C GLU A 291 -1.45 10.55 -19.16
N PRO A 292 -2.73 10.71 -18.77
CA PRO A 292 -3.69 9.63 -18.84
C PRO A 292 -3.99 9.27 -20.31
N ARG A 293 -4.34 8.00 -20.53
CA ARG A 293 -4.87 7.46 -21.78
C ARG A 293 -6.27 6.90 -21.53
N GLY A 294 -6.95 6.48 -22.59
CA GLY A 294 -8.33 5.95 -22.51
C GLY A 294 -8.51 4.65 -21.71
N GLY A 295 -7.45 4.12 -21.07
CA GLY A 295 -7.49 2.87 -20.30
C GLY A 295 -7.93 3.01 -18.84
N ILE A 296 -7.93 4.22 -18.27
CA ILE A 296 -8.37 4.46 -16.88
C ILE A 296 -9.81 4.01 -16.68
N GLU A 297 -10.71 4.46 -17.56
CA GLU A 297 -12.14 4.23 -17.42
C GLU A 297 -12.54 2.72 -17.53
N PRO A 298 -12.01 1.93 -18.49
CA PRO A 298 -12.11 0.47 -18.45
C PRO A 298 -11.56 -0.17 -17.18
N LEU A 299 -10.38 0.25 -16.70
CA LEU A 299 -9.78 -0.31 -15.48
C LEU A 299 -10.62 0.01 -14.26
N LYS A 300 -11.10 1.25 -14.10
CA LYS A 300 -12.01 1.67 -13.03
C LYS A 300 -13.23 0.76 -12.94
N ARG A 301 -13.91 0.51 -14.08
CA ARG A 301 -15.03 -0.43 -14.13
C ARG A 301 -14.64 -1.85 -13.74
N HIS A 302 -13.49 -2.33 -14.18
CA HIS A 302 -13.01 -3.66 -13.83
C HIS A 302 -12.63 -3.77 -12.35
N MET A 303 -11.99 -2.75 -11.78
CA MET A 303 -11.63 -2.70 -10.36
C MET A 303 -12.87 -2.65 -9.48
N ARG A 304 -13.86 -1.81 -9.81
CA ARG A 304 -15.16 -1.81 -9.11
C ARG A 304 -15.85 -3.18 -9.15
N ALA A 305 -15.86 -3.83 -10.31
CA ALA A 305 -16.44 -5.17 -10.43
C ALA A 305 -15.62 -6.24 -9.69
N LEU A 306 -14.30 -6.10 -9.60
CA LEU A 306 -13.45 -6.97 -8.78
C LEU A 306 -13.75 -6.78 -7.30
N MET A 307 -13.87 -5.54 -6.82
CA MET A 307 -14.21 -5.23 -5.43
C MET A 307 -15.55 -5.86 -5.02
N ALA A 308 -16.56 -5.80 -5.90
CA ALA A 308 -17.84 -6.50 -5.67
C ALA A 308 -17.66 -8.03 -5.59
N ALA A 309 -16.88 -8.61 -6.51
CA ALA A 309 -16.62 -10.04 -6.55
C ALA A 309 -15.79 -10.55 -5.34
N LEU A 310 -14.89 -9.71 -4.82
CA LEU A 310 -14.10 -9.99 -3.62
C LEU A 310 -14.93 -9.78 -2.34
N THR A 311 -15.80 -8.78 -2.30
CA THR A 311 -16.79 -8.58 -1.23
C THR A 311 -17.64 -9.83 -1.04
N GLU A 312 -18.21 -10.34 -2.13
CA GLU A 312 -18.99 -11.60 -2.11
C GLU A 312 -18.16 -12.77 -1.53
N THR A 313 -16.92 -12.92 -2.01
CA THR A 313 -16.02 -14.00 -1.58
C THR A 313 -15.64 -13.86 -0.09
N ALA A 314 -15.43 -12.64 0.39
CA ALA A 314 -15.11 -12.33 1.77
C ALA A 314 -16.28 -12.61 2.71
N LEU A 315 -17.50 -12.21 2.34
CA LEU A 315 -18.71 -12.51 3.12
C LEU A 315 -18.98 -14.02 3.19
N GLN A 316 -18.79 -14.75 2.09
CA GLN A 316 -18.86 -16.22 2.08
C GLN A 316 -17.75 -16.86 2.93
N PHE A 317 -16.53 -16.31 2.90
CA PHE A 317 -15.43 -16.76 3.75
C PHE A 317 -15.77 -16.62 5.24
N ALA A 318 -16.26 -15.45 5.65
CA ALA A 318 -16.65 -15.18 7.03
C ALA A 318 -17.79 -16.11 7.50
N ALA A 319 -18.82 -16.30 6.68
CA ALA A 319 -19.94 -17.20 6.98
C ALA A 319 -19.49 -18.66 7.19
N ASN A 320 -18.58 -19.15 6.34
CA ASN A 320 -18.07 -20.52 6.43
C ASN A 320 -17.06 -20.71 7.57
N GLY A 321 -16.33 -19.66 7.96
CA GLY A 321 -15.43 -19.67 9.11
C GLY A 321 -16.16 -19.69 10.46
N ALA A 322 -17.32 -19.01 10.55
CA ALA A 322 -18.18 -19.05 11.73
C ALA A 322 -18.86 -20.42 11.96
N GLY A 323 -19.00 -21.24 10.90
CA GLY A 323 -19.49 -22.62 10.99
C GLY A 323 -18.46 -23.61 11.53
N GLY A 324 -17.18 -23.45 11.17
CA GLY A 324 -16.11 -24.41 11.54
C GLY A 324 -15.71 -24.44 13.01
N VAL A 325 -16.08 -23.43 13.80
CA VAL A 325 -15.84 -23.39 15.26
C VAL A 325 -16.98 -24.03 16.05
N ARG A 326 -18.17 -24.18 15.45
CA ARG A 326 -19.31 -24.86 16.10
C ARG A 326 -19.29 -26.38 15.92
N ASP A 327 -18.79 -26.87 14.80
CA ASP A 327 -18.76 -28.32 14.49
C ASP A 327 -17.52 -29.04 15.04
N ALA A 328 -16.56 -28.32 15.62
CA ALA A 328 -15.38 -28.91 16.27
C ALA A 328 -15.57 -29.13 17.79
N ALA A 329 -16.80 -28.92 18.29
CA ALA A 329 -17.18 -29.06 19.71
C ALA A 329 -18.27 -30.12 19.94
N GLU A 330 -18.51 -31.00 18.97
CA GLU A 330 -19.28 -32.25 19.11
C GLU A 330 -18.41 -33.46 18.69
#